data_AF-A0A2H0WQM7-F1
#
_entry.id   AF-A0A2H0WQM7-F1
#
_cell.length_a   1.000
_cell.length_b   1.000
_cell.length_c   1.000
_cell.angle_alpha   90.00
_cell.angle_beta   90.00
_cell.angle_gamma   90.00
#
_symmetry.space_group_name_H-M   'P 1'
#
loop_
_entity.id
_entity.type
_entity.pdbx_description
1 polymer ?
#
loop_
_entity_poly.entity_id
_entity_poly.type
_entity_poly.pdbx_seq_one_letter_code
_entity_poly.pdbx_strand_id
1 'polypeptide(L)'
;EVKNIFGKKVFSTALANLNIFPGASRIFDNSWEKKFLFGYYKANLDGYFGQANNLPLTAMTFFWVIPYKLVAILVLAMLIVIIAVRYVKKSQPKELPETDTKSEIKK
;
A
#
# COMPACT_ATOMS: atom_id res chain seq x y z
N GLU A 1 -17.50 -11.30 0.50
CA GLU A 1 -16.61 -10.95 1.63
C GLU A 1 -15.16 -10.75 1.16
N VAL A 2 -14.34 -10.01 1.92
CA VAL A 2 -12.90 -9.82 1.66
C VAL A 2 -12.08 -10.29 2.86
N LYS A 3 -11.10 -11.15 2.62
CA LYS A 3 -10.18 -11.74 3.60
C LYS A 3 -8.75 -11.27 3.34
N ASN A 4 -7.99 -11.10 4.42
CA ASN A 4 -6.54 -10.92 4.33
C ASN A 4 -5.84 -12.30 4.21
N ILE A 5 -4.54 -12.32 3.92
CA ILE A 5 -3.72 -13.56 3.86
C ILE A 5 -3.78 -14.38 5.16
N PHE A 6 -4.01 -13.73 6.30
CA PHE A 6 -4.18 -14.37 7.61
C PHE A 6 -5.59 -14.94 7.83
N GLY A 7 -6.44 -15.00 6.79
CA GLY A 7 -7.81 -15.51 6.88
C GLY A 7 -8.81 -14.58 7.60
N LYS A 8 -8.33 -13.48 8.21
CA LYS A 8 -9.20 -12.50 8.89
C LYS A 8 -10.11 -11.80 7.89
N LYS A 9 -11.42 -11.83 8.14
CA LYS A 9 -12.43 -11.09 7.37
C LYS A 9 -12.28 -9.59 7.66
N VAL A 10 -11.96 -8.81 6.64
CA VAL A 10 -11.72 -7.37 6.77
C VAL A 10 -12.94 -6.56 6.32
N PHE A 11 -13.76 -7.15 5.45
CA PHE A 11 -15.02 -6.59 4.98
C PHE A 11 -16.00 -7.70 4.62
N SER A 12 -17.26 -7.53 5.00
CA SER A 12 -18.35 -8.41 4.58
C SER A 12 -19.58 -7.55 4.37
N THR A 13 -20.19 -7.68 3.20
CA THR A 13 -21.45 -7.04 2.86
C THR A 13 -22.36 -8.10 2.28
N ALA A 14 -23.65 -8.03 2.60
CA ALA A 14 -24.64 -8.92 2.02
C ALA A 14 -24.95 -8.44 0.60
N LEU A 15 -25.04 -9.38 -0.34
CA LEU A 15 -25.53 -9.06 -1.67
C LEU A 15 -27.04 -8.78 -1.58
N ALA A 16 -27.48 -7.69 -2.22
CA ALA A 16 -28.90 -7.42 -2.34
C ALA A 16 -29.57 -8.54 -3.15
N ASN A 17 -30.67 -9.09 -2.64
CA ASN A 17 -31.43 -10.12 -3.33
C ASN A 17 -32.21 -9.46 -4.48
N LEU A 18 -31.68 -9.57 -5.69
CA LEU A 18 -32.25 -8.97 -6.89
C LEU A 18 -32.39 -10.04 -7.98
N ASN A 19 -33.50 -9.98 -8.71
CA ASN A 19 -33.74 -10.86 -9.84
C ASN A 19 -32.92 -10.39 -11.06
N ILE A 20 -32.18 -11.34 -11.64
CA ILE A 20 -31.43 -11.17 -12.88
C ILE A 20 -32.11 -12.03 -13.94
N PHE A 21 -32.64 -11.40 -14.99
CA PHE A 21 -33.30 -12.10 -16.09
C PHE A 21 -32.27 -12.74 -17.05
N PRO A 22 -32.66 -13.78 -17.81
CA PRO A 22 -31.80 -14.37 -18.83
C PRO A 22 -31.30 -13.30 -19.83
N GLY A 23 -29.99 -13.27 -20.07
CA GLY A 23 -29.35 -12.29 -20.96
C GLY A 23 -29.11 -10.90 -20.36
N ALA A 24 -29.56 -10.64 -19.13
CA ALA A 24 -29.27 -9.39 -18.42
C ALA A 24 -28.06 -9.54 -17.50
N SER A 25 -27.23 -8.49 -17.43
CA SER A 25 -26.13 -8.36 -16.46
C SER A 25 -26.41 -7.22 -15.48
N ARG A 26 -26.05 -7.39 -14.21
CA ARG A 26 -26.18 -6.36 -13.16
C ARG A 26 -24.83 -6.07 -12.53
N ILE A 27 -24.60 -4.79 -12.24
CA ILE A 27 -23.41 -4.30 -11.54
C ILE A 27 -23.79 -4.10 -10.08
N PHE A 28 -22.96 -4.62 -9.16
CA PHE A 28 -23.12 -4.42 -7.73
C PHE A 28 -21.98 -3.51 -7.23
N ASP A 29 -22.32 -2.26 -6.95
CA ASP A 29 -21.38 -1.30 -6.39
C ASP A 29 -21.34 -1.45 -4.87
N ASN A 30 -20.17 -1.79 -4.33
CA ASN A 30 -19.91 -1.81 -2.89
C ASN A 30 -18.72 -0.91 -2.61
N SER A 31 -18.93 0.13 -1.79
CA SER A 31 -17.83 0.98 -1.31
C SER A 31 -17.20 0.37 -0.07
N TRP A 32 -15.87 0.32 -0.04
CA TRP A 32 -15.11 -0.17 1.11
C TRP A 32 -14.21 0.94 1.65
N GLU A 33 -14.76 1.76 2.55
CA GLU A 33 -14.07 2.92 3.12
C GLU A 33 -13.22 2.58 4.35
N LYS A 34 -12.17 1.76 4.20
CA LYS A 34 -11.16 1.58 5.25
C LYS A 34 -9.89 2.41 5.00
N LYS A 35 -9.53 3.24 5.98
CA LYS A 35 -8.41 4.20 5.89
C LYS A 35 -7.00 3.58 5.92
N PHE A 36 -6.84 2.30 6.24
CA PHE A 36 -5.53 1.64 6.32
C PHE A 36 -5.61 0.17 5.85
N LEU A 37 -5.74 -0.02 4.55
CA LEU A 37 -5.62 -1.33 3.91
C LEU A 37 -4.22 -1.43 3.30
N PHE A 38 -3.48 -2.48 3.67
CA PHE A 38 -2.17 -2.77 3.10
C PHE A 38 -1.97 -4.27 3.01
N GLY A 39 -1.47 -4.71 1.86
CA GLY A 39 -1.11 -6.08 1.59
C GLY A 39 -2.02 -6.77 0.59
N TYR A 40 -1.96 -8.10 0.60
CA TYR A 40 -2.66 -8.94 -0.34
C TYR A 40 -4.02 -9.37 0.22
N TYR A 41 -5.06 -9.18 -0.58
CA TYR A 41 -6.43 -9.47 -0.19
C TYR A 41 -7.07 -10.45 -1.15
N LYS A 42 -7.94 -11.30 -0.61
CA LYS A 42 -8.79 -12.23 -1.34
C LYS A 42 -10.24 -11.75 -1.21
N ALA A 43 -10.88 -11.40 -2.32
CA ALA A 43 -12.32 -11.21 -2.37
C ALA A 43 -12.99 -12.52 -2.78
N ASN A 44 -13.96 -12.97 -1.98
CA ASN A 44 -14.86 -14.07 -2.29
C ASN A 44 -16.27 -13.51 -2.48
N LEU A 45 -16.89 -13.84 -3.60
CA LEU A 45 -18.30 -13.65 -3.85
C LEU A 45 -18.97 -15.01 -3.65
N ASP A 46 -19.88 -15.09 -2.69
CA ASP A 46 -20.68 -16.28 -2.43
C ASP A 46 -22.16 -15.88 -2.52
N GLY A 47 -22.91 -16.60 -3.35
CA GLY A 47 -24.33 -16.37 -3.55
C GLY A 47 -25.02 -17.63 -4.07
N TYR A 48 -26.33 -17.53 -4.29
CA TYR A 48 -27.14 -18.60 -4.87
C TYR A 48 -28.00 -18.01 -5.99
N PHE A 49 -28.21 -18.77 -7.06
CA PHE A 49 -29.10 -18.38 -8.16
C PHE A 49 -30.13 -19.47 -8.46
N GLY A 50 -31.29 -19.04 -8.99
CA GLY A 50 -32.42 -19.91 -9.33
C GLY A 50 -33.30 -20.24 -8.13
N GLN A 51 -34.56 -19.81 -8.18
CA GLN A 51 -35.53 -19.91 -7.09
C GLN A 51 -35.87 -21.36 -6.69
N ALA A 52 -35.71 -22.33 -7.59
CA ALA A 52 -36.06 -23.73 -7.38
C ALA A 52 -34.87 -24.61 -6.97
N ASN A 53 -33.65 -24.28 -7.44
CA ASN A 53 -32.51 -25.21 -7.38
C ASN A 53 -31.34 -24.69 -6.52
N ASN A 54 -31.42 -23.46 -5.99
CA ASN A 54 -30.40 -22.81 -5.15
C ASN A 54 -28.96 -23.12 -5.60
N LEU A 55 -28.67 -22.92 -6.90
CA LEU A 55 -27.38 -23.25 -7.46
C LEU A 55 -26.32 -22.29 -6.90
N PRO A 56 -25.18 -22.80 -6.40
CA PRO A 56 -24.15 -21.95 -5.80
C PRO A 56 -23.45 -21.11 -6.86
N LEU A 57 -23.34 -19.81 -6.61
CA LEU A 57 -22.56 -18.86 -7.39
C LEU A 57 -21.36 -18.45 -6.55
N THR A 58 -20.18 -18.95 -6.91
CA THR A 58 -18.93 -18.61 -6.23
C THR A 58 -17.95 -18.00 -7.21
N ALA A 59 -17.34 -16.88 -6.84
CA ALA A 59 -16.24 -16.27 -7.58
C ALA A 59 -15.19 -15.77 -6.61
N MET A 60 -13.92 -15.91 -6.97
CA MET A 60 -12.81 -15.42 -6.16
C MET A 60 -11.83 -14.62 -7.00
N THR A 61 -11.32 -13.55 -6.42
CA THR A 61 -10.26 -12.73 -7.03
C THR A 61 -9.27 -12.30 -5.97
N PHE A 62 -8.05 -12.06 -6.42
CA PHE A 62 -6.95 -11.65 -5.58
C PHE A 62 -6.40 -10.31 -6.05
N PHE A 63 -6.13 -9.42 -5.10
CA PHE A 63 -5.60 -8.10 -5.41
C PHE A 63 -4.69 -7.60 -4.30
N TRP A 64 -3.71 -6.81 -4.69
CA TRP A 64 -2.81 -6.14 -3.77
C TRP A 64 -3.28 -4.71 -3.53
N VAL A 65 -3.47 -4.32 -2.26
CA VAL A 65 -3.77 -2.94 -1.86
C VAL A 65 -2.52 -2.26 -1.30
N ILE A 66 -2.11 -1.16 -1.93
CA ILE A 66 -0.98 -0.34 -1.48
C ILE A 66 -1.47 1.09 -1.23
N PRO A 67 -1.32 1.64 0.00
CA PRO A 67 -1.70 3.01 0.30
C PRO A 67 -0.67 3.98 -0.29
N TYR A 68 -0.91 4.42 -1.54
CA TYR A 68 -0.01 5.30 -2.29
C TYR A 68 0.34 6.61 -1.54
N LYS A 69 -0.58 7.14 -0.73
CA LYS A 69 -0.33 8.33 0.09
C LYS A 69 0.78 8.10 1.12
N LEU A 70 0.79 6.94 1.78
CA LEU A 70 1.84 6.56 2.74
C LEU A 70 3.18 6.36 2.04
N VAL A 71 3.18 5.68 0.89
CA VAL A 71 4.39 5.47 0.08
C VAL A 71 4.98 6.81 -0.37
N ALA A 72 4.15 7.74 -0.85
CA ALA A 72 4.60 9.06 -1.28
C ALA A 72 5.24 9.87 -0.15
N ILE A 73 4.64 9.88 1.05
CA ILE A 73 5.20 10.56 2.23
C ILE A 73 6.56 9.96 2.60
N LEU A 74 6.70 8.64 2.55
CA LEU A 74 7.92 7.94 2.91
C LEU A 74 9.05 8.23 1.91
N VAL A 75 8.74 8.23 0.61
CA VAL A 75 9.67 8.63 -0.45
C VAL A 75 10.12 10.09 -0.28
N LEU A 76 9.17 11.00 -0.02
CA LEU A 76 9.49 12.41 0.18
C LEU A 76 10.39 12.63 1.40
N ALA A 77 10.09 11.97 2.52
CA ALA A 77 10.91 12.01 3.72
C ALA A 77 12.33 11.50 3.45
N MET A 78 12.47 10.40 2.70
CA MET A 78 13.78 9.85 2.32
C MET A 78 14.59 10.83 1.47
N LEU A 79 13.96 11.52 0.52
CA LEU A 79 14.60 12.55 -0.31
C LEU A 79 15.12 13.71 0.55
N ILE A 80 14.31 14.19 1.49
CA ILE A 80 14.70 15.27 2.41
C ILE A 80 15.93 14.86 3.22
N VAL A 81 15.94 13.64 3.76
CA VAL A 81 17.09 13.12 4.53
C VAL A 81 18.35 13.06 3.66
N ILE A 82 18.26 12.56 2.43
CA ILE A 82 19.41 12.48 1.50
C ILE A 82 19.97 13.87 1.22
N ILE A 83 19.12 14.86 0.99
CA ILE A 83 19.53 16.25 0.74
C ILE A 83 20.19 16.84 1.98
N ALA A 84 19.58 16.66 3.16
CA ALA A 84 20.12 17.16 4.42
C ALA A 84 21.52 16.58 4.71
N VAL A 85 21.70 15.27 4.55
CA VAL A 85 23.00 14.60 4.73
C VAL A 85 24.04 15.14 3.73
N ARG A 86 23.66 15.33 2.46
CA ARG A 86 24.57 15.90 1.45
C ARG A 86 24.97 17.34 1.78
N TYR A 87 24.04 18.14 2.28
CA TYR A 87 24.31 19.52 2.63
C TYR A 87 25.27 19.63 3.83
N VAL A 88 25.03 18.87 4.89
CA VAL A 88 25.91 18.86 6.08
C VAL A 88 27.32 18.36 5.74
N LYS A 89 27.44 17.35 4.87
CA LYS A 89 28.74 16.80 4.45
C LYS A 89 29.56 17.77 3.58
N LYS A 90 28.91 18.73 2.91
CA LYS A 90 29.59 19.78 2.11
C LYS A 90 30.18 20.90 2.97
N SER A 91 29.68 21.06 4.20
CA SER A 91 30.04 22.17 5.10
C SER A 91 31.12 21.83 6.11
N GLN A 92 31.74 20.64 6.05
CA GLN A 92 32.97 20.39 6.82
C GLN A 92 34.09 21.21 6.18
N PRO A 93 34.67 22.21 6.87
CA PRO A 93 35.92 22.79 6.42
C PRO A 93 36.91 21.63 6.31
N LYS A 94 37.52 21.42 5.15
CA LYS A 94 38.74 20.63 5.09
C LYS A 94 39.71 21.32 6.06
N GLU A 95 39.96 20.70 7.22
CA GLU A 95 41.04 21.13 8.09
C GLU A 95 42.31 21.13 7.23
N LEU A 96 42.83 22.33 6.99
CA LEU A 96 44.10 22.53 6.33
C LEU A 96 45.14 21.80 7.19
N PRO A 97 45.96 20.89 6.63
CA PRO A 97 47.01 20.26 7.40
C PRO A 97 47.95 21.36 7.90
N GLU A 98 47.86 21.66 9.20
CA GLU A 98 48.84 22.46 9.92
C GLU A 98 50.12 21.63 10.05
N THR A 99 50.92 21.59 9.00
CA THR A 99 52.26 21.01 9.08
C THR A 99 53.09 21.75 8.05
N ASP A 100 53.86 22.75 8.51
CA ASP A 100 55.14 23.19 7.90
C ASP A 100 55.67 24.55 8.42
N THR A 101 55.23 25.08 9.57
CA THR A 101 55.83 26.32 10.15
C THR A 101 56.66 26.09 11.42
N LYS A 102 56.72 24.87 11.97
CA LYS A 102 57.52 24.58 13.20
C LYS A 102 58.92 24.03 12.93
N SER A 103 59.29 23.74 11.69
CA SER A 103 60.59 23.14 11.32
C SER A 103 61.72 24.14 11.03
N GLU A 104 61.43 25.44 10.84
CA GLU A 104 62.47 26.44 10.49
C GLU A 104 63.06 27.25 11.66
N ILE A 105 62.49 27.22 12.87
CA ILE A 105 62.98 28.05 14.00
C ILE A 105 64.05 27.31 14.86
N LYS A 106 64.41 26.08 14.50
CA LYS A 106 65.46 25.30 15.18
C LYS A 106 66.50 24.79 14.17
N LYS A 107 67.32 25.69 13.62
CA LYS A 107 68.62 25.34 13.05
C LYS A 107 69.57 26.52 13.10
#